data_AF-A0A3Q3WYE9-F1
#
_entry.id   AF-A0A3Q3WYE9-F1
#
_cell.length_a   1.000
_cell.length_b   1.000
_cell.length_c   1.000
_cell.angle_alpha   90.00
_cell.angle_beta   90.00
_cell.angle_gamma   90.00
#
_symmetry.space_group_name_H-M   'P 1'
#
loop_
_entity.id
_entity.type
_entity.pdbx_description
1 polymer ?
#
loop_
_entity_poly.entity_id
_entity_poly.type
_entity_poly.pdbx_seq_one_letter_code
_entity_poly.pdbx_strand_id
1 'polypeptide(L)'
;MAETELESALYRVSCPCVINAAENSPELEEIKRINHEYQAEIQNLISGNRYDGKEDFAVVLQPFLQTFFIPHIGEGEADPSFFSVDCFQISERAQAEMAINLWNNMLEPVGRKQAYNNFTYDRSKIHSISNLPEITTTTPAPHSGSTTIIPPTVIVPKCPSPIPVWVPVVVGICSLLAGLFVSWLILTRISRKKNKKERKIEMKGTQF
;
A
#
# COMPACT_ATOMS: atom_id res chain seq x y z
N MET A 1 23.62 -5.72 4.87
CA MET A 1 24.59 -5.33 3.82
C MET A 1 24.34 -6.13 2.54
N ALA A 2 24.33 -7.48 2.56
CA ALA A 2 23.97 -8.25 1.34
C ALA A 2 22.49 -8.15 0.95
N GLU A 3 21.56 -8.11 1.91
CA GLU A 3 20.12 -7.97 1.65
C GLU A 3 19.76 -6.61 1.05
N THR A 4 20.35 -5.53 1.56
CA THR A 4 20.16 -4.16 1.07
C THR A 4 20.69 -3.96 -0.36
N GLU A 5 21.78 -4.64 -0.73
CA GLU A 5 22.31 -4.64 -2.10
C GLU A 5 21.40 -5.40 -3.06
N LEU A 6 20.84 -6.54 -2.61
CA LEU A 6 19.90 -7.33 -3.40
C LEU A 6 18.59 -6.58 -3.65
N GLU A 7 18.04 -5.91 -2.63
CA GLU A 7 16.86 -5.06 -2.77
C GLU A 7 17.11 -3.90 -3.74
N SER A 8 18.22 -3.17 -3.58
CA SER A 8 18.63 -2.11 -4.51
C SER A 8 18.70 -2.58 -5.96
N ALA A 9 19.32 -3.75 -6.20
CA ALA A 9 19.39 -4.35 -7.53
C ALA A 9 18.00 -4.70 -8.09
N LEU A 10 17.09 -5.20 -7.24
CA LEU A 10 15.75 -5.58 -7.65
C LEU A 10 14.91 -4.36 -8.09
N TYR A 11 15.00 -3.23 -7.39
CA TYR A 11 14.34 -1.98 -7.80
C TYR A 11 14.82 -1.54 -9.19
N ARG A 12 16.14 -1.53 -9.41
CA ARG A 12 16.75 -1.08 -10.67
C ARG A 12 16.37 -1.95 -11.87
N VAL A 13 16.10 -3.24 -11.65
CA VAL A 13 15.66 -4.17 -12.69
C VAL A 13 14.15 -4.09 -12.92
N SER A 14 13.37 -3.92 -11.85
CA SER A 14 11.90 -3.96 -11.93
C SER A 14 11.30 -2.70 -12.55
N CYS A 15 11.90 -1.53 -12.30
CA CYS A 15 11.40 -0.24 -12.80
C CYS A 15 12.52 0.70 -13.28
N PRO A 16 13.26 0.32 -14.32
CA PRO A 16 14.39 1.10 -14.82
C PRO A 16 14.00 2.52 -15.24
N CYS A 17 12.78 2.71 -15.78
CA CYS A 17 12.26 4.03 -16.20
C CYS A 17 11.95 4.98 -15.05
N VAL A 18 11.98 4.51 -13.80
CA VAL A 18 11.72 5.32 -12.59
C VAL A 18 12.99 5.44 -11.77
N ILE A 19 13.66 4.32 -11.48
CA ILE A 19 14.79 4.29 -10.54
C ILE A 19 16.12 4.65 -11.22
N ASN A 20 16.29 4.33 -12.51
CA ASN A 20 17.53 4.63 -13.24
C ASN A 20 17.40 5.88 -14.13
N ALA A 21 16.19 6.42 -14.27
CA ALA A 21 15.92 7.56 -15.13
C ALA A 21 16.62 8.81 -14.60
N ALA A 22 17.46 9.42 -15.43
CA ALA A 22 18.03 10.73 -15.13
C ALA A 22 16.92 11.81 -15.11
N GLU A 23 17.19 12.91 -14.42
CA GLU A 23 16.30 14.07 -14.48
C GLU A 23 16.15 14.54 -15.93
N ASN A 24 14.90 14.77 -16.36
CA ASN A 24 14.53 15.13 -17.74
C ASN A 24 14.89 14.08 -18.81
N SER A 25 15.08 12.82 -18.42
CA SER A 25 15.20 11.71 -19.37
C SER A 25 13.91 11.54 -20.20
N PRO A 26 14.00 11.06 -21.44
CA PRO A 26 12.81 10.84 -22.28
C PRO A 26 11.83 9.84 -21.66
N GLU A 27 12.31 8.86 -20.89
CA GLU A 27 11.47 7.92 -20.15
C GLU A 27 10.64 8.63 -19.07
N LEU A 28 11.26 9.53 -18.30
CA LEU A 28 10.56 10.29 -17.27
C LEU A 28 9.57 11.29 -17.88
N GLU A 29 9.95 11.95 -18.97
CA GLU A 29 9.04 12.85 -19.70
C GLU A 29 7.83 12.11 -20.28
N GLU A 30 8.01 10.89 -20.78
CA GLU A 30 6.91 10.07 -21.24
C GLU A 30 5.96 9.66 -20.10
N ILE A 31 6.49 9.30 -18.92
CA ILE A 31 5.68 9.02 -17.73
C ILE A 31 4.88 10.26 -17.32
N LYS A 32 5.49 11.45 -17.31
CA LYS A 32 4.79 12.71 -17.03
C LYS A 32 3.71 12.99 -18.05
N ARG A 33 3.98 12.77 -19.34
CA ARG A 33 3.00 12.95 -20.43
C ARG A 33 1.78 12.05 -20.22
N ILE A 34 2.00 10.75 -19.99
CA ILE A 34 0.92 9.78 -19.76
C ILE A 34 0.11 10.14 -18.51
N ASN A 35 0.78 10.52 -17.40
CA ASN A 35 0.09 10.98 -16.20
C ASN A 35 -0.79 12.20 -16.50
N HIS A 36 -0.26 13.21 -17.19
CA HIS A 36 -0.99 14.43 -17.52
C HIS A 36 -2.21 14.14 -18.41
N GLU A 37 -2.08 13.29 -19.43
CA GLU A 37 -3.19 12.87 -20.28
C GLU A 37 -4.27 12.13 -19.50
N TYR A 38 -3.88 11.20 -18.63
CA TYR A 38 -4.81 10.48 -17.76
C TYR A 38 -5.59 11.42 -16.84
N GLN A 39 -4.92 12.41 -16.25
CA GLN A 39 -5.55 13.40 -15.37
C GLN A 39 -6.48 14.34 -16.15
N ALA A 40 -6.10 14.72 -17.38
CA ALA A 40 -6.95 15.52 -18.26
C ALA A 40 -8.24 14.77 -18.64
N GLU A 41 -8.16 13.48 -18.95
CA GLU A 41 -9.35 12.66 -19.24
C GLU A 41 -10.26 12.48 -18.02
N ILE A 42 -9.69 12.30 -16.82
CA ILE A 42 -10.48 12.30 -15.58
C ILE A 42 -11.19 13.64 -15.39
N GLN A 43 -10.49 14.76 -15.59
CA GLN A 43 -11.08 16.09 -15.47
C GLN A 43 -12.20 16.30 -16.50
N ASN A 44 -12.00 15.85 -17.74
CA ASN A 44 -13.02 15.90 -18.78
C ASN A 44 -14.26 15.09 -18.38
N LEU A 45 -14.07 13.85 -17.91
CA LEU A 45 -15.13 12.95 -17.45
C LEU A 45 -16.03 13.58 -16.38
N ILE A 46 -15.46 14.33 -15.43
CA ILE A 46 -16.21 14.96 -14.33
C ILE A 46 -16.77 16.34 -14.67
N SER A 47 -16.21 17.03 -15.68
CA SER A 47 -16.65 18.37 -16.09
C SER A 47 -17.98 18.38 -16.85
N GLY A 48 -18.44 17.21 -17.29
CA GLY A 48 -19.75 17.03 -17.91
C GLY A 48 -20.90 17.01 -16.91
N ASN A 49 -22.13 17.10 -17.42
CA ASN A 49 -23.36 17.14 -16.62
C ASN A 49 -23.78 15.79 -16.00
N ARG A 50 -22.94 14.75 -16.09
CA ARG A 50 -23.28 13.39 -15.66
C ARG A 50 -23.61 13.30 -14.17
N TYR A 51 -22.94 14.13 -13.37
CA TYR A 51 -23.06 14.14 -11.91
C TYR A 51 -23.77 15.39 -11.37
N ASP A 52 -24.17 16.31 -12.25
CA ASP A 52 -24.87 17.54 -11.87
C ASP A 52 -26.29 17.23 -11.35
N GLY A 53 -26.71 17.97 -10.32
CA GLY A 53 -28.07 17.86 -9.76
C GLY A 53 -28.35 16.57 -8.98
N LYS A 54 -27.33 15.76 -8.65
CA LYS A 54 -27.45 14.67 -7.68
C LYS A 54 -27.59 15.25 -6.27
N GLU A 55 -28.58 14.77 -5.53
CA GLU A 55 -28.87 15.21 -4.15
C GLU A 55 -28.19 14.33 -3.10
N ASP A 56 -27.70 13.15 -3.50
CA ASP A 56 -27.17 12.10 -2.63
C ASP A 56 -25.63 12.03 -2.59
N PHE A 57 -24.95 12.58 -3.60
CA PHE A 57 -23.49 12.67 -3.62
C PHE A 57 -22.98 13.79 -4.55
N ALA A 58 -21.71 14.15 -4.35
CA ALA A 58 -20.95 15.02 -5.26
C ALA A 58 -19.65 14.32 -5.68
N VAL A 59 -19.15 14.65 -6.87
CA VAL A 59 -17.85 14.18 -7.37
C VAL A 59 -16.86 15.33 -7.33
N VAL A 60 -15.75 15.14 -6.60
CA VAL A 60 -14.71 16.16 -6.45
C VAL A 60 -13.36 15.54 -6.78
N LEU A 61 -12.67 16.12 -7.77
CA LEU A 61 -11.33 15.67 -8.15
C LEU A 61 -10.31 15.99 -7.06
N GLN A 62 -9.36 15.08 -6.87
CA GLN A 62 -8.24 15.23 -5.96
C GLN A 62 -6.94 15.22 -6.79
N PRO A 63 -6.43 16.39 -7.20
CA PRO A 63 -5.40 16.47 -8.23
C PRO A 63 -3.98 16.28 -7.70
N PHE A 64 -3.77 15.82 -6.46
CA PHE A 64 -2.44 15.74 -5.84
C PHE A 64 -1.45 14.82 -6.57
N LEU A 65 -1.90 14.05 -7.58
CA LEU A 65 -1.07 13.23 -8.47
C LEU A 65 -0.85 13.82 -9.87
N GLN A 66 -1.37 15.02 -10.15
CA GLN A 66 -1.28 15.66 -11.47
C GLN A 66 0.13 16.15 -11.78
N THR A 67 0.82 16.68 -10.78
CA THR A 67 2.24 17.00 -10.85
C THR A 67 3.00 15.91 -10.12
N PHE A 68 3.35 14.87 -10.87
CA PHE A 68 4.13 13.76 -10.36
C PHE A 68 5.63 14.08 -10.39
N PHE A 69 6.33 13.73 -9.31
CA PHE A 69 7.78 13.66 -9.27
C PHE A 69 8.21 12.41 -8.51
N ILE A 70 9.41 11.93 -8.84
CA ILE A 70 10.04 10.82 -8.14
C ILE A 70 10.74 11.39 -6.91
N PRO A 71 10.48 10.91 -5.68
CA PRO A 71 11.25 11.33 -4.50
C PRO A 71 12.72 10.95 -4.66
N HIS A 72 13.65 11.78 -4.17
CA HIS A 72 15.09 11.54 -4.30
C HIS A 72 15.79 11.50 -2.94
N ILE A 73 16.81 10.65 -2.78
CA ILE A 73 17.77 10.66 -1.67
C ILE A 73 18.96 11.52 -2.13
N GLY A 74 18.89 12.83 -1.91
CA GLY A 74 19.96 13.75 -2.34
C GLY A 74 19.87 14.11 -3.82
N GLU A 75 21.00 14.45 -4.44
CA GLU A 75 21.04 14.90 -5.84
C GLU A 75 20.99 13.72 -6.81
N GLY A 76 19.90 13.62 -7.59
CA GLY A 76 19.79 12.76 -8.76
C GLY A 76 19.57 11.27 -8.50
N GLU A 77 19.57 10.80 -7.25
CA GLU A 77 19.25 9.40 -6.90
C GLU A 77 17.81 9.27 -6.40
N ALA A 78 16.98 8.50 -7.11
CA ALA A 78 15.61 8.19 -6.68
C ALA A 78 15.62 7.46 -5.32
N ASP A 79 14.65 7.77 -4.46
CA ASP A 79 14.47 7.14 -3.16
C ASP A 79 13.64 5.86 -3.29
N PRO A 80 14.26 4.66 -3.27
CA PRO A 80 13.52 3.41 -3.39
C PRO A 80 12.60 3.12 -2.19
N SER A 81 12.76 3.82 -1.05
CA SER A 81 11.93 3.61 0.15
C SER A 81 10.46 4.02 -0.03
N PHE A 82 10.14 4.74 -1.10
CA PHE A 82 8.74 5.05 -1.48
C PHE A 82 8.08 3.94 -2.31
N PHE A 83 8.81 2.91 -2.69
CA PHE A 83 8.32 1.80 -3.49
C PHE A 83 8.42 0.47 -2.74
N SER A 84 7.61 -0.50 -3.12
CA SER A 84 7.75 -1.89 -2.70
C SER A 84 8.84 -2.58 -3.53
N VAL A 85 9.34 -3.73 -3.08
CA VAL A 85 10.40 -4.49 -3.77
C VAL A 85 10.14 -4.77 -5.26
N ASP A 86 8.88 -4.85 -5.68
CA ASP A 86 8.48 -5.03 -7.09
C ASP A 86 8.42 -3.73 -7.90
N CYS A 87 8.57 -2.58 -7.24
CA CYS A 87 8.44 -1.23 -7.77
C CYS A 87 7.10 -0.91 -8.47
N PHE A 88 6.11 -1.79 -8.36
CA PHE A 88 4.76 -1.57 -8.86
C PHE A 88 3.83 -1.06 -7.76
N GLN A 89 4.01 -1.59 -6.55
CA GLN A 89 3.32 -1.12 -5.38
C GLN A 89 4.10 0.04 -4.74
N ILE A 90 3.37 1.03 -4.26
CA ILE A 90 3.92 2.09 -3.40
C ILE A 90 4.09 1.57 -1.97
N SER A 91 5.13 2.03 -1.27
CA SER A 91 5.41 1.61 0.11
C SER A 91 4.39 2.18 1.11
N GLU A 92 4.38 1.64 2.33
CA GLU A 92 3.58 2.18 3.45
C GLU A 92 3.86 3.68 3.66
N ARG A 93 5.14 4.07 3.54
CA ARG A 93 5.56 5.46 3.67
C ARG A 93 4.91 6.34 2.60
N ALA A 94 4.99 5.94 1.33
CA ALA A 94 4.37 6.66 0.22
C ALA A 94 2.84 6.76 0.38
N GLN A 95 2.19 5.67 0.80
CA GLN A 95 0.74 5.66 1.08
C GLN A 95 0.36 6.65 2.19
N ALA A 96 1.15 6.73 3.27
CA ALA A 96 0.92 7.68 4.34
C ALA A 96 1.00 9.14 3.84
N GLU A 97 1.98 9.45 3.00
CA GLU A 97 2.09 10.80 2.44
C GLU A 97 0.95 11.14 1.48
N MET A 98 0.53 10.19 0.64
CA MET A 98 -0.63 10.37 -0.23
C MET A 98 -1.92 10.55 0.57
N ALA A 99 -2.09 9.84 1.69
CA ALA A 99 -3.24 10.00 2.58
C ALA A 99 -3.27 11.39 3.23
N ILE A 100 -2.11 11.95 3.61
CA ILE A 100 -2.00 13.32 4.12
C ILE A 100 -2.38 14.34 3.03
N ASN A 101 -1.90 14.18 1.80
CA ASN A 101 -2.27 15.09 0.71
C ASN A 101 -3.77 15.02 0.38
N LEU A 102 -4.37 13.82 0.42
CA LEU A 102 -5.81 13.68 0.30
C LEU A 102 -6.55 14.41 1.42
N TRP A 103 -6.13 14.23 2.68
CA TRP A 103 -6.72 14.90 3.83
C TRP A 103 -6.66 16.43 3.69
N ASN A 104 -5.49 16.96 3.35
CA ASN A 104 -5.30 18.39 3.16
C ASN A 104 -6.17 18.91 2.01
N ASN A 105 -6.22 18.22 0.87
CA ASN A 105 -7.04 18.62 -0.26
C ASN A 105 -8.54 18.53 0.04
N MET A 106 -9.00 17.63 0.91
CA MET A 106 -10.40 17.59 1.35
C MET A 106 -10.81 18.86 2.11
N LEU A 107 -9.85 19.56 2.72
CA LEU A 107 -10.07 20.82 3.42
C LEU A 107 -9.91 22.05 2.52
N GLU A 108 -9.33 21.90 1.33
CA GLU A 108 -9.16 23.01 0.37
C GLU A 108 -10.41 23.22 -0.49
N PRO A 109 -10.77 24.48 -0.83
CA PRO A 109 -11.93 24.74 -1.67
C PRO A 109 -11.75 24.17 -3.08
N VAL A 110 -12.87 23.79 -3.70
CA VAL A 110 -12.89 23.30 -5.08
C VAL A 110 -12.27 24.35 -6.02
N GLY A 111 -11.42 23.90 -6.94
CA GLY A 111 -10.68 24.77 -7.86
C GLY A 111 -9.39 25.38 -7.30
N ARG A 112 -9.10 25.18 -6.00
CA ARG A 112 -7.82 25.60 -5.37
C ARG A 112 -7.13 24.45 -4.64
N LYS A 113 -7.39 23.22 -5.07
CA LYS A 113 -6.79 22.02 -4.48
C LYS A 113 -5.34 21.85 -4.92
N GLN A 114 -4.47 21.37 -4.05
CA GLN A 114 -3.08 21.10 -4.37
C GLN A 114 -2.96 19.99 -5.43
N ALA A 115 -2.14 20.26 -6.45
CA ALA A 115 -1.96 19.40 -7.62
C ALA A 115 -0.70 18.50 -7.55
N TYR A 116 -0.02 18.44 -6.41
CA TYR A 116 1.21 17.67 -6.20
C TYR A 116 1.23 17.00 -4.82
N ASN A 117 2.10 16.00 -4.64
CA ASN A 117 2.33 15.37 -3.33
C ASN A 117 3.59 15.94 -2.69
N ASN A 118 3.55 16.32 -1.42
CA ASN A 118 4.78 16.53 -0.65
C ASN A 118 5.19 15.23 0.06
N PHE A 119 6.27 14.58 -0.38
CA PHE A 119 6.79 13.33 0.18
C PHE A 119 7.76 13.51 1.37
N THR A 120 7.92 14.72 1.89
CA THR A 120 8.72 14.97 3.09
C THR A 120 8.07 14.32 4.31
N TYR A 121 8.81 13.50 5.06
CA TYR A 121 8.28 12.84 6.26
C TYR A 121 8.21 13.83 7.44
N ASP A 122 7.20 14.70 7.42
CA ASP A 122 6.94 15.71 8.43
C ASP A 122 5.44 15.78 8.73
N ARG A 123 5.07 15.62 10.00
CA ARG A 123 3.67 15.69 10.46
C ARG A 123 3.15 17.12 10.57
N SER A 124 4.02 18.12 10.57
CA SER A 124 3.64 19.53 10.68
C SER A 124 2.80 20.02 9.48
N LYS A 125 2.91 19.32 8.33
CA LYS A 125 2.16 19.63 7.11
C LYS A 125 0.70 19.19 7.13
N ILE A 126 0.25 18.46 8.14
CA ILE A 126 -1.15 18.01 8.24
C ILE A 126 -2.02 19.21 8.64
N HIS A 127 -2.98 19.57 7.80
CA HIS A 127 -3.89 20.66 8.08
C HIS A 127 -4.87 20.30 9.20
N SER A 128 -4.99 21.21 10.17
CA SER A 128 -6.01 21.15 11.22
C SER A 128 -7.31 21.78 10.72
N ILE A 129 -8.43 21.12 11.03
CA ILE A 129 -9.78 21.63 10.74
C ILE A 129 -10.03 22.96 11.48
N SER A 130 -9.37 23.19 12.62
CA SER A 130 -9.51 24.42 13.41
C SER A 130 -9.09 25.70 12.67
N ASN A 131 -8.30 25.58 11.62
CA ASN A 131 -7.72 26.71 10.89
C ASN A 131 -8.45 27.00 9.57
N LEU A 132 -9.57 26.32 9.31
CA LEU A 132 -10.33 26.53 8.07
C LEU A 132 -11.20 27.78 8.19
N PRO A 133 -11.15 28.71 7.21
CA PRO A 133 -12.15 29.77 7.15
C PRO A 133 -13.54 29.13 7.04
N GLU A 134 -14.48 29.65 7.82
CA GLU A 134 -15.86 29.16 7.92
C GLU A 134 -16.42 28.96 6.51
N ILE A 135 -16.66 27.71 6.11
CA ILE A 135 -17.10 27.34 4.77
C ILE A 135 -18.49 27.95 4.58
N THR A 136 -18.56 29.11 3.92
CA THR A 136 -19.82 29.73 3.54
C THR A 136 -20.46 28.84 2.49
N THR A 137 -21.35 27.95 2.93
CA THR A 137 -22.09 27.07 2.04
C THR A 137 -23.15 27.94 1.36
N THR A 138 -22.86 28.42 0.14
CA THR A 138 -23.82 29.16 -0.68
C THR A 138 -24.79 28.17 -1.32
N THR A 139 -25.66 27.56 -0.54
CA THR A 139 -26.83 26.86 -1.06
C THR A 139 -27.98 27.07 -0.06
N PRO A 140 -29.09 27.71 -0.46
CA PRO A 140 -30.25 27.80 0.42
C PRO A 140 -30.73 26.38 0.71
N ALA A 141 -30.75 26.02 1.99
CA ALA A 141 -31.37 24.79 2.45
C ALA A 141 -32.80 24.68 1.90
N PRO A 142 -33.19 23.56 1.27
CA PRO A 142 -34.58 23.34 0.89
C PRO A 142 -35.45 23.43 2.15
N HIS A 143 -36.54 24.18 2.03
CA HIS A 143 -37.51 24.44 3.09
C HIS A 143 -37.91 23.19 3.87
N SER A 144 -37.99 23.36 5.20
CA SER A 144 -38.55 22.40 6.16
C SER A 144 -39.96 21.95 5.75
N GLY A 145 -40.03 20.83 5.03
CA GLY A 145 -41.20 19.96 5.02
C GLY A 145 -41.04 18.94 6.14
N SER A 146 -41.76 19.14 7.25
CA SER A 146 -41.86 18.16 8.35
C SER A 146 -42.41 16.84 7.82
N THR A 147 -41.52 15.93 7.44
CA THR A 147 -41.86 14.53 7.15
C THR A 147 -41.28 13.70 8.28
N THR A 148 -42.15 12.98 8.99
CA THR A 148 -41.78 12.04 10.04
C THR A 148 -40.86 10.96 9.46
N ILE A 149 -39.56 11.09 9.69
CA ILE A 149 -38.56 10.11 9.26
C ILE A 149 -38.61 8.93 10.23
N ILE A 150 -39.18 7.82 9.77
CA ILE A 150 -38.89 6.50 10.33
C ILE A 150 -37.43 6.19 9.99
N PRO A 151 -36.54 5.89 10.95
CA PRO A 151 -35.15 5.61 10.64
C PRO A 151 -35.04 4.34 9.78
N PRO A 152 -34.32 4.37 8.65
CA PRO A 152 -34.03 3.15 7.91
C PRO A 152 -33.12 2.27 8.76
N THR A 153 -33.56 1.04 9.03
CA THR A 153 -32.75 0.00 9.67
C THR A 153 -31.57 -0.32 8.75
N VAL A 154 -30.43 0.33 8.97
CA VAL A 154 -29.16 0.00 8.31
C VAL A 154 -28.77 -1.40 8.79
N ILE A 155 -28.93 -2.41 7.92
CA ILE A 155 -28.33 -3.72 8.14
C ILE A 155 -26.84 -3.56 7.87
N VAL A 156 -26.09 -3.18 8.91
CA VAL A 156 -24.64 -3.26 8.90
C VAL A 156 -24.28 -4.75 8.82
N PRO A 157 -23.54 -5.22 7.80
CA PRO A 157 -23.01 -6.58 7.82
C PRO A 157 -22.09 -6.68 9.03
N LYS A 158 -22.51 -7.50 10.00
CA LYS A 158 -21.76 -7.74 11.23
C LYS A 158 -20.44 -8.38 10.83
N CYS A 159 -19.33 -7.67 11.02
CA CYS A 159 -18.00 -8.23 10.81
C CYS A 159 -17.91 -9.59 11.55
N PRO A 160 -17.32 -10.63 10.94
CA PRO A 160 -17.03 -11.85 11.67
C PRO A 160 -16.22 -11.47 12.91
N SER A 161 -16.63 -11.97 14.07
CA SER A 161 -15.98 -11.71 15.34
C SER A 161 -14.47 -11.93 15.22
N PRO A 162 -13.63 -11.05 15.81
CA PRO A 162 -12.19 -11.22 15.79
C PRO A 162 -11.82 -12.63 16.21
N ILE A 163 -10.99 -13.30 15.41
CA ILE A 163 -10.49 -14.63 15.76
C ILE A 163 -9.80 -14.49 17.13
N PRO A 164 -10.12 -15.35 18.12
CA PRO A 164 -9.52 -15.26 19.43
C PRO A 164 -7.99 -15.29 19.34
N VAL A 165 -7.31 -14.45 20.13
CA VAL A 165 -5.85 -14.32 20.15
C VAL A 165 -5.12 -15.64 20.40
N TRP A 166 -5.79 -16.63 21.01
CA TRP A 166 -5.23 -17.96 21.23
C TRP A 166 -5.13 -18.82 19.96
N VAL A 167 -5.88 -18.53 18.89
CA VAL A 167 -5.90 -19.36 17.68
C VAL A 167 -4.54 -19.33 16.96
N PRO A 168 -3.91 -18.17 16.67
CA PRO A 168 -2.55 -18.14 16.13
C PRO A 168 -1.52 -18.83 17.04
N VAL A 169 -1.67 -18.71 18.37
CA VAL A 169 -0.77 -19.33 19.35
C VAL A 169 -0.85 -20.86 19.29
N VAL A 170 -2.07 -21.42 19.24
CA VAL A 170 -2.27 -22.87 19.13
C VAL A 170 -1.76 -23.40 17.79
N VAL A 171 -2.00 -22.68 16.68
CA VAL A 171 -1.46 -23.07 15.37
C VAL A 171 0.06 -23.09 15.36
N GLY A 172 0.71 -22.10 16.00
CA GLY A 172 2.15 -22.06 16.15
C GLY A 172 2.70 -23.26 16.94
N ILE A 173 2.08 -23.58 18.08
CA ILE A 173 2.49 -24.72 18.92
C ILE A 173 2.31 -26.05 18.17
N CYS A 174 1.16 -26.26 17.52
CA CYS A 174 0.89 -27.47 16.76
C CYS A 174 1.90 -27.65 15.61
N SER A 175 2.25 -26.56 14.92
CA SER A 175 3.23 -26.58 13.83
C SER A 175 4.63 -26.91 14.33
N LEU A 176 5.03 -26.35 15.48
CA LEU A 176 6.31 -26.65 16.13
C LEU A 176 6.40 -28.13 16.54
N LEU A 177 5.36 -28.67 17.18
CA LEU A 177 5.31 -30.06 17.61
C LEU A 177 5.35 -31.02 16.42
N ALA A 178 4.63 -30.71 15.35
CA ALA A 178 4.69 -31.48 14.11
C ALA A 178 6.09 -31.46 13.49
N GLY A 179 6.75 -30.30 13.46
CA GLY A 179 8.13 -30.16 12.97
C GLY A 179 9.13 -30.98 13.79
N LEU A 180 9.04 -30.95 15.11
CA LEU A 180 9.89 -31.75 16.01
C LEU A 180 9.65 -33.26 15.79
N PHE A 181 8.41 -33.68 15.63
CA PHE A 181 8.07 -35.08 15.38
C PHE A 181 8.62 -35.58 14.04
N VAL A 182 8.48 -34.81 12.96
CA VAL A 182 9.03 -35.16 11.65
C VAL A 182 10.56 -35.23 11.71
N SER A 183 11.21 -34.25 12.35
CA SER A 183 12.67 -34.25 12.52
C SER A 183 13.14 -35.49 13.29
N TRP A 184 12.45 -35.87 14.37
CA TRP A 184 12.75 -37.08 15.13
C TRP A 184 12.58 -38.37 14.28
N LEU A 185 11.53 -38.47 13.46
CA LEU A 185 11.33 -39.60 12.55
C LEU A 185 12.44 -39.71 11.50
N ILE A 186 12.92 -38.57 10.97
CA ILE A 186 14.02 -38.55 10.00
C ILE A 186 15.32 -39.00 10.69
N LEU A 187 15.64 -38.43 11.85
CA LEU A 187 16.86 -38.75 12.60
C LEU A 187 16.88 -40.22 13.07
N THR A 188 15.75 -40.76 13.49
CA THR A 188 15.65 -42.19 13.87
C THR A 188 15.84 -43.10 12.65
N ARG A 189 15.29 -42.75 11.48
CA ARG A 189 15.53 -43.51 10.24
C ARG A 189 16.99 -43.46 9.80
N ILE A 190 17.63 -42.29 9.86
CA ILE A 190 19.05 -42.13 9.52
C ILE A 190 19.92 -42.96 10.48
N SER A 191 19.66 -42.86 11.79
CA SER A 191 20.39 -43.61 12.82
C SER A 191 20.22 -45.12 12.66
N ARG A 192 19.00 -45.60 12.38
CA ARG A 192 18.74 -47.02 12.07
C ARG A 192 19.48 -47.48 10.81
N LYS A 193 19.52 -46.64 9.77
CA LYS A 193 20.24 -46.95 8.52
C LYS A 193 21.75 -47.01 8.74
N LYS A 194 22.31 -46.10 9.54
CA LYS A 194 23.72 -46.09 9.94
C LYS A 194 24.07 -47.36 10.73
N ASN A 195 23.31 -47.68 11.77
CA ASN A 195 23.52 -48.87 12.60
C ASN A 195 23.40 -50.17 11.78
N LYS A 196 22.48 -50.24 10.81
CA LYS A 196 22.34 -51.40 9.90
C LYS A 196 23.54 -51.53 8.95
N LYS A 197 24.12 -50.40 8.49
CA LYS A 197 25.31 -50.40 7.64
C LYS A 197 26.54 -50.88 8.42
N GLU A 198 26.73 -50.41 9.65
CA GLU A 198 27.83 -50.81 10.54
C GLU A 198 27.77 -52.31 10.87
N ARG A 199 26.61 -52.85 11.29
CA ARG A 199 26.46 -54.30 11.54
C ARG A 199 26.71 -55.16 10.31
N LYS A 200 26.33 -54.70 9.11
CA LYS A 200 26.55 -55.44 7.86
C LYS A 200 28.03 -55.47 7.45
N ILE A 201 28.80 -54.46 7.84
CA ILE A 201 30.27 -54.42 7.65
C ILE A 201 30.94 -55.34 8.66
N GLU A 202 30.51 -55.31 9.92
CA GLU A 202 31.00 -56.17 10.99
C GLU A 202 30.82 -57.66 10.68
N MET A 203 29.61 -58.06 10.22
CA MET A 203 29.31 -59.44 9.80
C MET A 203 30.11 -59.93 8.58
N LYS A 204 30.65 -59.02 7.76
CA LYS A 204 31.53 -59.37 6.63
C LYS A 204 33.00 -59.52 7.04
N GLY A 205 33.39 -58.92 8.17
CA GLY A 205 34.74 -59.04 8.73
C GLY A 205 34.96 -60.31 9.57
N THR A 206 33.90 -61.06 9.88
CA THR A 206 33.94 -62.27 10.73
C THR A 206 33.88 -63.60 9.95
N GLN A 207 33.86 -63.58 8.61
CA GLN A 207 34.06 -64.81 7.82
C GLN A 207 35.56 -65.03 7.57
N PHE A 208 36.16 -65.86 8.42
CA PHE A 208 37.42 -66.58 8.19
C PHE A 208 37.14 -68.07 8.29
#